data_AF-A0A7S7P3H5-F1
#
_entry.id   AF-A0A7S7P3H5-F1
#
_cell.length_a   1.000
_cell.length_b   1.000
_cell.length_c   1.000
_cell.angle_alpha   90.00
_cell.angle_beta   90.00
_cell.angle_gamma   90.00
#
_symmetry.space_group_name_H-M   'P 1'
#
loop_
_entity.id
_entity.type
_entity.pdbx_description
1 polymer ?
#
loop_
_entity_poly.entity_id
_entity_poly.type
_entity_poly.pdbx_seq_one_letter_code
_entity_poly.pdbx_strand_id
1 'polypeptide(L)' 'MATNVVVRARIDETIKDEAATVLAEMGLTISDAVRIMLTKVAREKALPFEINVKNAGD' A
#
# COMPACT_ATOMS: atom_id res chain seq x y z
N MET A 1 -0.19 23.42 -10.00
CA MET A 1 -0.15 21.96 -10.24
C MET A 1 -0.90 21.28 -9.11
N ALA A 2 -1.76 20.30 -9.39
CA ALA A 2 -2.60 19.70 -8.35
C ALA A 2 -1.73 18.96 -7.31
N THR A 3 -1.70 19.48 -6.09
CA THR A 3 -0.87 18.96 -4.99
C THR A 3 -1.53 17.79 -4.25
N ASN A 4 -2.75 17.39 -4.63
CA ASN A 4 -3.55 16.38 -3.93
C ASN A 4 -4.10 15.32 -4.91
N VAL A 5 -3.21 14.48 -5.45
CA VAL A 5 -3.61 13.32 -6.26
C VAL A 5 -4.08 12.20 -5.33
N VAL A 6 -5.21 11.56 -5.65
CA VAL A 6 -5.82 10.49 -4.85
C VAL A 6 -5.42 9.12 -5.40
N VAL A 7 -5.04 8.21 -4.50
CA VAL A 7 -4.83 6.79 -4.81
C VAL A 7 -6.11 6.04 -4.46
N ARG A 8 -6.63 5.24 -5.40
CA ARG A 8 -7.79 4.35 -5.18
C ARG A 8 -7.41 2.93 -5.58
N ALA A 9 -7.64 1.98 -4.69
CA ALA A 9 -7.41 0.56 -4.92
C ALA A 9 -8.62 -0.24 -4.43
N ARG A 10 -8.99 -1.29 -5.17
CA ARG A 10 -9.98 -2.27 -4.70
C ARG A 10 -9.27 -3.27 -3.79
N ILE A 11 -9.90 -3.58 -2.66
CA ILE A 11 -9.43 -4.54 -1.68
C ILE A 11 -10.65 -5.23 -1.07
N ASP A 12 -10.46 -6.44 -0.56
CA ASP A 12 -11.46 -7.11 0.28
C ASP A 12 -11.73 -6.28 1.55
N GLU A 13 -12.99 -6.24 1.98
CA GLU A 13 -13.41 -5.45 3.14
C GLU A 13 -12.80 -5.97 4.43
N THR A 14 -12.75 -7.29 4.62
CA THR A 14 -12.17 -7.92 5.80
C THR A 14 -10.69 -7.57 5.93
N ILE A 15 -9.95 -7.68 4.83
CA ILE A 15 -8.52 -7.34 4.79
C ILE A 15 -8.29 -5.85 5.09
N LYS A 16 -9.16 -4.97 4.58
CA LYS A 16 -9.07 -3.54 4.87
C LYS A 16 -9.23 -3.26 6.38
N ASP A 17 -10.20 -3.89 7.02
CA ASP A 17 -10.49 -3.66 8.44
C ASP A 17 -9.40 -4.25 9.36
N GLU A 18 -8.90 -5.45 9.03
CA GLU A 18 -7.75 -6.04 9.71
C GLU A 18 -6.50 -5.15 9.59
N ALA A 19 -6.18 -4.70 8.38
CA ALA A 19 -5.04 -3.81 8.15
C ALA A 19 -5.20 -2.46 8.87
N ALA A 20 -6.42 -1.90 8.90
CA ALA A 20 -6.69 -0.67 9.64
C ALA A 20 -6.41 -0.84 11.14
N THR A 21 -6.82 -1.97 11.72
CA THR A 21 -6.63 -2.27 13.15
C THR A 21 -5.15 -2.37 13.49
N VAL A 22 -4.39 -3.18 12.73
CA VAL A 22 -2.94 -3.38 12.97
C VAL A 22 -2.17 -2.07 12.80
N LEU A 23 -2.48 -1.28 11.76
CA LEU A 23 -1.81 0.01 11.54
C LEU A 23 -2.15 1.02 12.62
N ALA A 24 -3.39 1.01 13.15
CA ALA A 24 -3.79 1.89 14.24
C ALA A 24 -3.02 1.59 15.54
N GLU A 25 -2.72 0.32 15.83
CA GLU A 25 -1.84 -0.06 16.95
C GLU A 25 -0.42 0.51 16.80
N MET A 26 0.02 0.75 15.56
CA MET A 26 1.28 1.43 15.23
C MET A 26 1.17 2.96 15.15
N GLY A 27 -0.02 3.54 15.37
CA GLY A 27 -0.29 4.97 15.23
C GLY A 27 -0.34 5.46 13.78
N LEU A 28 -0.59 4.56 12.82
CA LEU A 28 -0.63 4.85 11.39
C LEU A 28 -2.04 4.63 10.81
N THR A 29 -2.40 5.38 9.78
CA THR A 29 -3.58 5.07 8.96
C THR A 29 -3.18 4.25 7.73
N ILE A 30 -4.17 3.63 7.06
CA ILE A 30 -3.96 3.00 5.74
C ILE A 30 -3.33 4.01 4.76
N SER A 31 -3.78 5.26 4.78
CA SER A 31 -3.24 6.30 3.88
C SER A 31 -1.78 6.60 4.15
N ASP A 32 -1.34 6.55 5.41
CA ASP A 32 0.06 6.73 5.78
C ASP A 32 0.91 5.57 5.27
N ALA A 33 0.46 4.34 5.50
CA ALA A 33 1.13 3.14 5.02
C ALA A 33 1.29 3.14 3.49
N VAL A 34 0.21 3.47 2.75
CA VAL A 34 0.24 3.57 1.28
C VAL A 34 1.20 4.66 0.83
N ARG A 35 1.21 5.83 1.49
CA ARG A 35 2.13 6.93 1.13
C ARG A 35 3.59 6.55 1.39
N ILE A 36 3.88 5.90 2.51
CA ILE A 36 5.22 5.40 2.85
C ILE A 36 5.68 4.38 1.80
N MET A 37 4.83 3.40 1.48
CA MET A 37 5.12 2.36 0.49
C MET A 37 5.42 2.97 -0.88
N LEU A 38 4.53 3.82 -1.41
CA LEU A 38 4.70 4.42 -2.73
C LEU A 38 5.92 5.35 -2.78
N THR A 39 6.23 6.05 -1.69
CA THR A 39 7.43 6.88 -1.59
C THR A 39 8.69 6.03 -1.65
N LYS A 40 8.73 4.91 -0.91
CA LYS A 40 9.86 3.97 -0.91
C LYS A 40 10.08 3.37 -2.31
N VAL A 41 9.01 2.89 -2.96
CA VAL A 41 9.06 2.38 -4.34
C VAL A 41 9.56 3.43 -5.32
N ALA A 42 9.05 4.66 -5.24
CA ALA A 42 9.49 5.73 -6.14
C ALA A 42 10.97 6.07 -5.97
N ARG A 43 11.50 5.99 -4.75
CA ARG A 43 12.91 6.28 -4.42
C ARG A 43 13.85 5.13 -4.76
N GLU A 44 13.50 3.91 -4.40
CA GLU A 44 14.38 2.74 -4.50
C GLU A 44 14.20 1.96 -5.81
N LYS A 45 13.16 2.27 -6.60
CA LYS A 45 12.82 1.57 -7.86
C LYS A 45 12.62 0.06 -7.67
N ALA A 46 12.30 -0.35 -6.44
CA ALA A 46 12.06 -1.73 -6.05
C ALA A 46 10.87 -1.78 -5.08
N LEU A 47 10.22 -2.94 -5.00
CA LEU A 47 9.17 -3.16 -4.01
C LEU A 47 9.76 -3.51 -2.65
N PRO A 48 9.12 -3.10 -1.56
CA PRO A 48 9.64 -3.29 -0.20
C PRO A 48 9.48 -4.73 0.30
N PHE A 49 8.94 -5.62 -0.51
CA PHE A 49 8.79 -7.05 -0.25
C PHE A 49 9.12 -7.82 -1.53
N GLU A 50 9.54 -9.07 -1.37
CA GLU A 50 9.75 -9.97 -2.49
C GLU A 50 8.40 -10.31 -3.15
N ILE A 51 8.24 -9.97 -4.43
CA ILE A 51 7.11 -10.49 -5.19
C ILE A 51 7.48 -11.89 -5.67
N ASN A 52 6.76 -12.90 -5.20
CA ASN A 52 6.75 -14.19 -5.89
C ASN A 52 5.88 -14.05 -7.14
N VAL A 53 6.49 -13.63 -8.26
CA VAL A 53 5.79 -13.45 -9.52
C VAL A 53 5.50 -14.84 -10.12
N LYS A 54 4.47 -15.53 -9.63
CA LYS A 54 3.77 -16.52 -10.45
C LYS A 54 2.83 -15.72 -11.32
N ASN A 55 3.28 -15.33 -12.50
CA ASN A 55 2.43 -14.66 -13.48
C ASN A 55 1.16 -15.48 -13.66
N ALA A 56 0.01 -14.90 -13.33
CA ALA A 56 -1.28 -15.39 -13.79
C ALA A 56 -1.40 -14.96 -15.26
N GLY A 57 -0.86 -15.78 -16.15
CA GLY A 57 -0.81 -15.53 -17.59
C GLY A 57 0.24 -16.38 -18.29
N ASP A 58 0.09 -17.71 -18.21
CA ASP A 58 0.35 -18.64 -19.32
C ASP A 58 -1.02 -19.18 -19.74
#